data_AF-A0A1C3EQV1-F1
#
_entry.id   AF-A0A1C3EQV1-F1
#
_cell.length_a   1.000
_cell.length_b   1.000
_cell.length_c   1.000
_cell.angle_alpha   90.00
_cell.angle_beta   90.00
_cell.angle_gamma   90.00
#
_symmetry.space_group_name_H-M   'P 1'
#
loop_
_entity.id
_entity.type
_entity.pdbx_description
1 polymer ?
#
loop_
_entity_poly.entity_id
_entity_poly.type
_entity_poly.pdbx_seq_one_letter_code
_entity_poly.pdbx_strand_id
1 'polypeptide(L)'
;MDVSPDYSKYNIIDLFEALDSLDEAEYPERREEIKRHINARLLDNPAISEECLLKSADEYSFFILWRRLLAFAIDASIAGLFTYFLLDLIINTGGDDWAYRELAFCGFIFSSSLVVYRIFCQALFRFTIGKYVFGIKLADSLAEGDPKLRQVCIRECFLLLTVIYFWILAEFALYNIPFHVLPDFSVLVSFIIYILVMFADLLFSLSSDKRQTVHDILAKTVVMRKE
;
A
#
# COMPACT_ATOMS: atom_id res chain seq x y z
N MET A 1 -43.25 6.30 14.53
CA MET A 1 -42.92 7.70 14.87
C MET A 1 -41.52 7.92 14.35
N ASP A 2 -41.37 8.74 13.32
CA ASP A 2 -40.06 8.99 12.72
C ASP A 2 -39.36 10.05 13.58
N VAL A 3 -38.48 9.60 14.48
CA VAL A 3 -37.78 10.48 15.42
C VAL A 3 -36.58 11.05 14.67
N SER A 4 -36.66 12.32 14.24
CA SER A 4 -35.52 13.00 13.64
C SER A 4 -34.45 13.27 14.72
N PRO A 5 -33.17 12.92 14.49
CA PRO A 5 -32.08 13.25 15.40
C PRO A 5 -31.92 14.76 15.55
N ASP A 6 -31.59 15.22 16.77
CA ASP A 6 -31.28 16.63 17.03
C ASP A 6 -29.83 16.94 16.61
N TYR A 7 -29.64 17.36 15.35
CA TYR A 7 -28.34 17.65 14.73
C TYR A 7 -27.54 18.78 15.42
N SER A 8 -28.19 19.59 16.26
CA SER A 8 -27.52 20.68 16.99
C SER A 8 -26.51 20.17 18.02
N LYS A 9 -26.66 18.93 18.49
CA LYS A 9 -25.82 18.31 19.54
C LYS A 9 -24.62 17.53 19.03
N TYR A 10 -24.60 17.21 17.74
CA TYR A 10 -23.53 16.44 17.12
C TYR A 10 -22.30 17.31 16.89
N ASN A 11 -21.09 16.75 16.92
CA ASN A 11 -19.91 17.50 16.50
C ASN A 11 -19.87 17.61 14.95
N ILE A 12 -19.03 18.47 14.38
CA ILE A 12 -19.04 18.69 12.91
C ILE A 12 -18.55 17.46 12.12
N ILE A 13 -17.70 16.62 12.71
CA ILE A 13 -17.22 15.36 12.11
C ILE A 13 -18.38 14.35 12.05
N ASP A 14 -19.13 14.19 13.13
CA ASP A 14 -20.31 13.31 13.18
C ASP A 14 -21.36 13.75 12.16
N LEU A 15 -21.49 15.06 11.90
CA LEU A 15 -22.38 15.59 10.86
C LEU A 15 -21.89 15.23 9.46
N PHE A 16 -20.59 15.28 9.19
CA PHE A 16 -20.02 14.83 7.90
C PHE A 16 -20.18 13.33 7.71
N GLU A 17 -19.95 12.53 8.75
CA GLU A 17 -20.13 11.07 8.71
C GLU A 17 -21.60 10.68 8.53
N ALA A 18 -22.52 11.38 9.20
CA ALA A 18 -23.95 11.23 8.99
C ALA A 18 -24.36 11.61 7.56
N LEU A 19 -23.75 12.65 6.97
CA LEU A 19 -24.02 13.06 5.60
C LEU A 19 -23.58 12.02 4.56
N ASP A 20 -22.44 11.37 4.78
CA ASP A 20 -21.87 10.36 3.87
C ASP A 20 -22.61 9.01 3.98
N SER A 21 -23.18 8.71 5.14
CA SER A 21 -23.94 7.48 5.40
C SER A 21 -25.44 7.55 5.04
N LEU A 22 -25.96 8.73 4.71
CA LEU A 22 -27.36 8.93 4.32
C LEU A 22 -27.58 8.67 2.82
N ASP A 23 -28.53 7.78 2.51
CA ASP A 23 -29.00 7.57 1.14
C ASP A 23 -29.75 8.82 0.63
N GLU A 24 -29.20 9.43 -0.43
CA GLU A 24 -29.73 10.65 -1.05
C GLU A 24 -31.13 10.47 -1.63
N ALA A 25 -31.46 9.27 -2.12
CA ALA A 25 -32.75 8.98 -2.73
C ALA A 25 -33.85 8.75 -1.67
N GLU A 26 -33.47 8.25 -0.49
CA GLU A 26 -34.43 7.88 0.57
C GLU A 26 -34.69 9.04 1.55
N TYR A 27 -33.69 9.86 1.88
CA TYR A 27 -33.81 10.91 2.91
C TYR A 27 -33.27 12.29 2.49
N PRO A 28 -33.83 12.92 1.44
CA PRO A 28 -33.34 14.21 0.92
C PRO A 28 -33.45 15.35 1.94
N GLU A 29 -34.51 15.37 2.77
CA GLU A 29 -34.74 16.45 3.73
C GLU A 29 -33.72 16.46 4.88
N ARG A 30 -33.36 15.27 5.41
CA ARG A 30 -32.35 15.13 6.47
C ARG A 30 -30.96 15.56 5.99
N ARG A 31 -30.66 15.27 4.73
CA ARG A 31 -29.40 15.65 4.10
C ARG A 31 -29.26 17.17 4.01
N GLU A 32 -30.32 17.87 3.62
CA GLU A 32 -30.35 19.34 3.57
C GLU A 32 -30.29 19.99 4.96
N GLU A 33 -30.85 19.35 5.97
CA GLU A 33 -30.76 19.79 7.37
C GLU A 33 -29.33 19.68 7.91
N ILE A 34 -28.67 18.55 7.69
CA ILE A 34 -27.27 18.33 8.08
C ILE A 34 -26.34 19.33 7.36
N LYS A 35 -26.51 19.54 6.05
CA LYS A 35 -25.76 20.56 5.29
C LYS A 35 -25.94 21.96 5.87
N ARG A 36 -27.16 22.33 6.29
CA ARG A 36 -27.43 23.61 6.95
C ARG A 36 -26.66 23.75 8.25
N HIS A 37 -26.64 22.71 9.08
CA HIS A 37 -25.88 22.71 10.34
C HIS A 37 -24.36 22.77 10.13
N ILE A 38 -23.86 22.08 9.10
CA ILE A 38 -22.45 22.17 8.69
C ILE A 38 -22.13 23.60 8.25
N ASN A 39 -22.88 24.16 7.30
CA ASN A 39 -22.63 25.50 6.77
C ASN A 39 -22.75 26.61 7.82
N ALA A 40 -23.72 26.52 8.73
CA ALA A 40 -23.87 27.48 9.82
C ALA A 40 -22.62 27.51 10.74
N ARG A 41 -22.07 26.34 11.07
CA ARG A 41 -20.87 26.23 11.92
C ARG A 41 -19.59 26.64 11.21
N LEU A 42 -19.52 26.41 9.89
CA LEU A 42 -18.42 26.87 9.04
C LEU A 42 -18.39 28.41 8.91
N LEU A 43 -19.57 29.03 8.83
CA LEU A 43 -19.72 30.50 8.80
C LEU A 43 -19.33 31.15 10.13
N ASP A 44 -19.72 30.54 11.24
CA ASP A 44 -19.48 31.09 12.58
C ASP A 44 -18.03 30.93 13.06
N ASN A 45 -17.29 29.92 12.58
CA ASN A 45 -15.92 29.68 13.02
C ASN A 45 -15.04 28.98 11.97
N PRO A 46 -14.41 29.72 11.05
CA PRO A 46 -13.60 29.14 9.97
C PRO A 46 -12.37 28.35 10.46
N ALA A 47 -11.90 28.56 11.69
CA ALA A 47 -10.81 27.76 12.28
C ALA A 47 -11.25 26.32 12.64
N ILE A 48 -12.52 26.11 12.99
CA ILE A 48 -13.08 24.78 13.28
C ILE A 48 -13.21 23.95 12.00
N SER A 49 -13.46 24.61 10.86
CA SER A 49 -13.43 24.00 9.52
C SER A 49 -12.08 23.36 9.24
N GLU A 50 -11.01 24.13 9.46
CA GLU A 50 -9.66 23.69 9.15
C GLU A 50 -9.21 22.57 10.09
N GLU A 51 -9.45 22.69 11.40
CA GLU A 51 -9.12 21.65 12.37
C GLU A 51 -9.90 20.35 12.16
N CYS A 52 -11.18 20.42 11.78
CA CYS A 52 -11.97 19.21 11.48
C CYS A 52 -11.66 18.60 10.11
N LEU A 53 -11.34 19.40 9.10
CA LEU A 53 -10.82 18.89 7.83
C LEU A 53 -9.46 18.23 8.03
N LEU A 54 -8.59 18.79 8.86
CA LEU A 54 -7.30 18.20 9.20
C LEU A 54 -7.47 16.91 10.00
N LYS A 55 -8.35 16.89 11.01
CA LYS A 55 -8.57 15.72 11.85
C LYS A 55 -9.25 14.58 11.10
N SER A 56 -10.25 14.88 10.28
CA SER A 56 -10.84 13.89 9.36
C SER A 56 -9.80 13.42 8.35
N ALA A 57 -9.04 14.31 7.72
CA ALA A 57 -7.96 13.93 6.81
C ALA A 57 -6.92 13.02 7.47
N ASP A 58 -6.58 13.23 8.74
CA ASP A 58 -5.63 12.39 9.49
C ASP A 58 -6.20 11.01 9.86
N GLU A 59 -7.45 10.94 10.33
CA GLU A 59 -8.13 9.66 10.61
C GLU A 59 -8.30 8.82 9.33
N TYR A 60 -8.70 9.46 8.22
CA TYR A 60 -8.76 8.82 6.91
C TYR A 60 -7.36 8.43 6.39
N SER A 61 -6.32 9.23 6.66
CA SER A 61 -4.94 8.94 6.24
C SER A 61 -4.37 7.69 6.90
N PHE A 62 -4.58 7.54 8.22
CA PHE A 62 -4.14 6.34 8.94
C PHE A 62 -4.80 5.08 8.38
N PHE A 63 -6.09 5.16 8.08
CA PHE A 63 -6.82 4.03 7.52
C PHE A 63 -6.37 3.65 6.11
N ILE A 64 -6.06 4.63 5.25
CA ILE A 64 -5.49 4.38 3.92
C ILE A 64 -4.13 3.70 4.04
N LEU A 65 -3.29 4.09 5.00
CA LEU A 65 -2.00 3.46 5.24
C LEU A 65 -2.14 1.98 5.58
N TRP A 66 -3.04 1.62 6.50
CA TRP A 66 -3.30 0.23 6.86
C TRP A 66 -3.86 -0.57 5.70
N ARG A 67 -4.79 -0.01 4.93
CA ARG A 67 -5.30 -0.64 3.71
C ARG A 67 -4.18 -0.93 2.71
N ARG A 68 -3.21 -0.02 2.56
CA ARG A 68 -2.04 -0.24 1.69
C ARG A 68 -1.16 -1.38 2.20
N LEU A 69 -0.86 -1.39 3.49
CA LEU A 69 -0.04 -2.42 4.11
C LEU A 69 -0.69 -3.80 3.99
N LEU A 70 -1.99 -3.89 4.31
CA LEU A 70 -2.75 -5.13 4.22
C LEU A 70 -2.95 -5.58 2.78
N ALA A 71 -3.19 -4.66 1.84
CA ALA A 71 -3.22 -4.99 0.41
C ALA A 71 -1.90 -5.59 -0.05
N PHE A 72 -0.77 -4.99 0.36
CA PHE A 72 0.55 -5.55 0.08
C PHE A 72 0.74 -6.93 0.71
N ALA A 73 0.27 -7.15 1.95
CA ALA A 73 0.35 -8.45 2.61
C ALA A 73 -0.43 -9.55 1.86
N ILE A 74 -1.63 -9.24 1.35
CA ILE A 74 -2.41 -10.16 0.51
C ILE A 74 -1.63 -10.48 -0.78
N ASP A 75 -1.15 -9.44 -1.47
CA ASP A 75 -0.42 -9.60 -2.72
C ASP A 75 0.87 -10.41 -2.54
N ALA A 76 1.61 -10.16 -1.46
CA ALA A 76 2.80 -10.91 -1.09
C ALA A 76 2.49 -12.36 -0.73
N SER A 77 1.36 -12.62 -0.06
CA SER A 77 0.92 -13.99 0.26
C SER A 77 0.59 -14.78 -1.00
N ILE A 78 -0.08 -14.16 -1.98
CA ILE A 78 -0.39 -14.78 -3.28
C ILE A 78 0.90 -15.11 -4.05
N ALA A 79 1.83 -14.15 -4.15
CA ALA A 79 3.14 -14.37 -4.76
C ALA A 79 3.96 -15.44 -4.00
N GLY A 80 3.82 -15.47 -2.68
CA GLY A 80 4.48 -16.44 -1.79
C GLY A 80 3.99 -17.86 -2.01
N LEU A 81 2.67 -18.06 -2.07
CA LEU A 81 2.06 -19.35 -2.39
C LEU A 81 2.49 -19.82 -3.78
N PHE A 82 2.44 -18.94 -4.78
CA PHE A 82 2.90 -19.27 -6.13
C PHE A 82 4.38 -19.67 -6.16
N THR A 83 5.23 -18.92 -5.45
CA THR A 83 6.67 -19.22 -5.36
C THR A 83 6.91 -20.53 -4.63
N TYR A 84 6.18 -20.80 -3.54
CA TYR A 84 6.25 -22.07 -2.82
C TYR A 84 5.95 -23.26 -3.75
N PHE A 85 4.87 -23.22 -4.53
CA PHE A 85 4.54 -24.28 -5.48
C PHE A 85 5.60 -24.45 -6.57
N LEU A 86 6.14 -23.34 -7.10
CA LEU A 86 7.25 -23.41 -8.07
C LEU A 86 8.50 -24.05 -7.47
N LEU A 87 8.83 -23.69 -6.23
CA LEU A 87 9.99 -24.23 -5.54
C LEU A 87 9.80 -25.70 -5.18
N ASP A 88 8.62 -26.11 -4.71
CA ASP A 88 8.31 -27.52 -4.44
C ASP A 88 8.50 -28.39 -5.70
N LEU A 89 8.08 -27.89 -6.88
CA LEU A 89 8.30 -28.57 -8.16
C LEU A 89 9.80 -28.74 -8.49
N ILE A 90 10.62 -27.73 -8.15
CA ILE A 90 12.07 -27.73 -8.41
C ILE A 90 12.80 -28.58 -7.38
N ILE A 91 12.45 -28.47 -6.11
CA ILE A 91 13.17 -29.03 -4.96
C ILE A 91 12.88 -30.51 -4.78
N ASN A 92 11.69 -31.01 -5.12
CA ASN A 92 11.43 -32.46 -5.14
C ASN A 92 12.32 -33.24 -6.14
N THR A 93 13.21 -32.56 -6.87
CA THR A 93 14.25 -33.17 -7.71
C THR A 93 15.68 -33.05 -7.16
N GLY A 94 15.91 -32.30 -6.08
CA GLY A 94 17.22 -32.06 -5.46
C GLY A 94 17.27 -32.58 -4.02
N GLY A 95 18.34 -33.28 -3.65
CA GLY A 95 18.49 -33.95 -2.34
C GLY A 95 18.52 -33.03 -1.11
N ASP A 96 18.67 -33.64 0.07
CA ASP A 96 18.36 -33.07 1.40
C ASP A 96 19.25 -31.91 1.91
N ASP A 97 20.32 -31.52 1.18
CA ASP A 97 21.22 -30.44 1.60
C ASP A 97 20.79 -29.09 1.01
N TRP A 98 19.92 -28.38 1.74
CA TRP A 98 19.57 -27.00 1.41
C TRP A 98 20.73 -26.07 1.80
N ALA A 99 21.50 -25.63 0.82
CA ALA A 99 22.56 -24.66 1.03
C ALA A 99 22.02 -23.21 0.92
N TYR A 100 22.90 -22.27 1.25
CA TYR A 100 22.63 -20.83 1.16
C TYR A 100 22.23 -20.38 -0.26
N ARG A 101 22.71 -21.10 -1.29
CA ARG A 101 22.38 -20.88 -2.70
C ARG A 101 20.88 -20.99 -2.95
N GLU A 102 20.26 -22.03 -2.41
CA GLU A 102 18.84 -22.32 -2.57
C GLU A 102 18.02 -21.21 -1.95
N LEU A 103 18.39 -20.73 -0.75
CA LEU A 103 17.71 -19.61 -0.10
C LEU A 103 17.80 -18.31 -0.91
N ALA A 104 18.98 -17.96 -1.41
CA ALA A 104 19.17 -16.78 -2.24
C ALA A 104 18.37 -16.87 -3.56
N PHE A 105 18.37 -18.06 -4.18
CA PHE A 105 17.57 -18.34 -5.37
C PHE A 105 16.06 -18.26 -5.08
N CYS A 106 15.60 -18.78 -3.95
CA CYS A 106 14.20 -18.65 -3.50
C CYS A 106 13.81 -17.18 -3.36
N GLY A 107 14.66 -16.36 -2.72
CA GLY A 107 14.46 -14.92 -2.57
C GLY A 107 14.39 -14.19 -3.92
N PHE A 108 15.23 -14.58 -4.88
CA PHE A 108 15.21 -14.06 -6.25
C PHE A 108 13.89 -14.41 -6.96
N ILE A 109 13.46 -15.67 -6.93
CA ILE A 109 12.20 -16.11 -7.56
C ILE A 109 11.00 -15.41 -6.91
N PHE A 110 10.94 -15.33 -5.58
CA PHE A 110 9.87 -14.66 -4.85
C PHE A 110 9.78 -13.16 -5.19
N SER A 111 10.91 -12.46 -5.15
CA SER A 111 10.93 -11.01 -5.44
C SER A 111 10.53 -10.75 -6.89
N SER A 112 11.01 -11.59 -7.81
CA SER A 112 10.70 -11.47 -9.24
C SER A 112 9.23 -11.75 -9.52
N SER A 113 8.67 -12.80 -8.92
CA SER A 113 7.27 -13.16 -9.08
C SER A 113 6.35 -12.04 -8.55
N LEU A 114 6.70 -11.43 -7.42
CA LEU A 114 5.95 -10.32 -6.85
C LEU A 114 5.98 -9.08 -7.75
N VAL A 115 7.14 -8.71 -8.31
CA VAL A 115 7.27 -7.59 -9.26
C VAL A 115 6.43 -7.86 -10.51
N VAL A 116 6.59 -9.04 -11.13
CA VAL A 116 5.88 -9.42 -12.35
C VAL A 116 4.37 -9.42 -12.10
N TYR A 117 3.91 -10.04 -11.00
CA TYR A 117 2.51 -10.05 -10.60
C TYR A 117 1.96 -8.62 -10.47
N ARG A 118 2.65 -7.73 -9.75
CA ARG A 118 2.18 -6.35 -9.54
C ARG A 118 2.10 -5.56 -10.84
N ILE A 119 3.14 -5.64 -11.69
CA ILE A 119 3.15 -4.95 -12.99
C ILE A 119 2.04 -5.49 -13.88
N PHE A 120 1.92 -6.82 -13.98
CA PHE A 120 0.93 -7.48 -14.82
C PHE A 120 -0.51 -7.14 -14.39
N CYS A 121 -0.82 -7.27 -13.10
CA CYS A 121 -2.15 -6.94 -12.57
C CYS A 121 -2.47 -5.47 -12.76
N GLN A 122 -1.52 -4.58 -12.50
CA GLN A 122 -1.73 -3.15 -12.68
C GLN A 122 -1.86 -2.75 -14.16
N ALA A 123 -1.19 -3.46 -15.08
CA ALA A 123 -1.28 -3.22 -16.51
C ALA A 123 -2.61 -3.69 -17.11
N LEU A 124 -3.09 -4.89 -16.72
CA LEU A 124 -4.31 -5.48 -17.28
C LEU A 124 -5.59 -5.10 -16.53
N PHE A 125 -5.53 -5.13 -15.20
CA PHE A 125 -6.73 -4.98 -14.35
C PHE A 125 -6.78 -3.62 -13.64
N ARG A 126 -5.75 -2.78 -13.75
CA ARG A 126 -5.62 -1.47 -13.06
C ARG A 126 -5.52 -1.55 -11.53
N PHE A 127 -5.56 -2.75 -10.96
CA PHE A 127 -5.39 -2.99 -9.54
C PHE A 127 -4.85 -4.40 -9.31
N THR A 128 -4.23 -4.60 -8.15
CA THR A 128 -3.85 -5.94 -7.65
C THR A 128 -4.98 -6.53 -6.82
N ILE A 129 -4.95 -7.83 -6.54
CA ILE A 129 -5.98 -8.50 -5.75
C ILE A 129 -6.09 -7.89 -4.36
N GLY A 130 -4.96 -7.64 -3.69
CA GLY A 130 -4.97 -6.99 -2.38
C GLY A 130 -5.61 -5.61 -2.42
N LYS A 131 -5.27 -4.80 -3.43
CA LYS A 131 -5.88 -3.47 -3.60
C LYS A 131 -7.38 -3.53 -3.86
N TYR A 132 -7.83 -4.51 -4.64
CA TYR A 132 -9.24 -4.75 -4.90
C TYR A 132 -10.00 -5.07 -3.61
N VAL A 133 -9.47 -6.00 -2.80
CA VAL A 133 -10.08 -6.41 -1.52
C VAL A 133 -10.23 -5.22 -0.56
N PHE A 134 -9.24 -4.34 -0.50
CA PHE A 134 -9.27 -3.16 0.39
C PHE A 134 -9.89 -1.89 -0.23
N GLY A 135 -10.46 -1.99 -1.43
CA GLY A 135 -11.13 -0.87 -2.09
C GLY A 135 -10.22 0.33 -2.29
N ILE A 136 -8.98 0.10 -2.71
CA ILE A 136 -8.00 1.15 -3.04
C ILE A 136 -7.53 0.99 -4.48
N LYS A 137 -7.21 2.11 -5.14
CA LYS A 137 -6.69 2.14 -6.50
C LYS A 137 -5.45 3.02 -6.60
N LEU A 138 -4.63 2.75 -7.61
CA LEU A 138 -3.49 3.59 -7.96
C LEU A 138 -3.93 4.56 -9.05
N ALA A 139 -3.60 5.84 -8.88
CA ALA A 139 -3.90 6.88 -9.85
C ALA A 139 -2.65 7.70 -10.18
N ASP A 140 -2.67 8.39 -11.32
CA ASP A 140 -1.70 9.42 -11.65
C ASP A 140 -1.88 10.62 -10.70
N SER A 141 -0.79 11.08 -10.08
CA SER A 141 -0.84 12.17 -9.10
C SER A 141 -1.20 13.55 -9.66
N LEU A 142 -1.10 13.73 -10.99
CA LEU A 142 -1.36 14.98 -11.70
C LEU A 142 -2.68 14.94 -12.47
N ALA A 143 -2.96 13.82 -13.15
CA ALA A 143 -4.13 13.69 -14.01
C ALA A 143 -5.32 12.99 -13.34
N GLU A 144 -5.12 12.43 -12.14
CA GLU A 144 -6.11 11.66 -11.35
C GLU A 144 -6.74 10.45 -12.07
N GLY A 145 -6.24 10.13 -13.26
CA GLY A 145 -6.63 8.97 -14.06
C GLY A 145 -5.74 7.75 -13.81
N ASP A 146 -5.89 6.74 -14.68
CA ASP A 146 -5.11 5.51 -14.58
C ASP A 146 -3.61 5.75 -14.81
N PRO A 147 -2.73 5.11 -14.02
CA PRO A 147 -1.28 5.24 -14.19
C PRO A 147 -0.82 4.58 -15.48
N LYS A 148 0.12 5.22 -16.15
CA LYS A 148 0.82 4.67 -17.33
C LYS A 148 1.73 3.52 -16.90
N LEU A 149 1.95 2.55 -17.80
CA LEU A 149 2.84 1.41 -17.53
C LEU A 149 4.24 1.82 -17.05
N ARG A 150 4.79 2.91 -17.61
CA ARG A 150 6.07 3.47 -17.16
C ARG A 150 6.04 3.88 -15.68
N GLN A 151 4.96 4.50 -15.22
CA GLN A 151 4.82 4.92 -13.82
C GLN A 151 4.74 3.68 -12.92
N VAL A 152 3.98 2.67 -13.34
CA VAL A 152 3.91 1.37 -12.63
C VAL A 152 5.30 0.75 -12.48
N CYS A 153 6.10 0.68 -13.55
CA CYS A 153 7.45 0.09 -13.47
C CYS A 153 8.39 0.91 -12.56
N ILE A 154 8.36 2.25 -12.63
CA ILE A 154 9.17 3.10 -11.76
C ILE A 154 8.79 2.90 -10.29
N ARG A 155 7.50 2.75 -10.01
CA ARG A 155 6.97 2.54 -8.66
C ARG A 155 7.50 1.26 -8.00
N GLU A 156 7.80 0.24 -8.79
CA GLU A 156 8.33 -1.03 -8.30
C GLU A 156 9.86 -1.01 -8.16
N CYS A 157 10.53 0.16 -8.19
CA CYS A 157 11.99 0.29 -8.14
C CYS A 157 12.63 -0.38 -6.92
N PHE A 158 12.02 -0.28 -5.73
CA PHE A 158 12.58 -0.91 -4.53
C PHE A 158 12.52 -2.43 -4.60
N LEU A 159 11.42 -3.00 -5.11
CA LEU A 159 11.33 -4.45 -5.32
C LEU A 159 12.27 -4.92 -6.43
N LEU A 160 12.46 -4.13 -7.50
CA LEU A 160 13.45 -4.42 -8.54
C LEU A 160 14.88 -4.43 -7.98
N LEU A 161 15.22 -3.50 -7.08
CA LEU A 161 16.49 -3.52 -6.37
C LEU A 161 16.63 -4.79 -5.50
N THR A 162 15.56 -5.22 -4.84
CA THR A 162 15.53 -6.48 -4.09
C THR A 162 15.78 -7.70 -4.98
N VAL A 163 15.20 -7.72 -6.19
CA VAL A 163 15.46 -8.77 -7.21
C VAL A 163 16.95 -8.82 -7.56
N ILE A 164 17.55 -7.67 -7.88
CA ILE A 164 18.97 -7.58 -8.23
C ILE A 164 19.85 -8.02 -7.06
N TYR A 165 19.51 -7.62 -5.83
CA TYR A 165 20.22 -8.01 -4.63
C TYR A 165 20.24 -9.54 -4.42
N PHE A 166 19.08 -10.19 -4.48
CA PHE A 166 19.01 -11.65 -4.32
C PHE A 166 19.67 -12.40 -5.48
N TRP A 167 19.63 -11.85 -6.69
CA TRP A 167 20.37 -12.42 -7.82
C TRP A 167 21.88 -12.38 -7.56
N ILE A 168 22.43 -11.24 -7.12
CA ILE A 168 23.85 -11.11 -6.75
C ILE A 168 24.23 -12.12 -5.66
N LEU A 169 23.41 -12.25 -4.60
CA LEU A 169 23.67 -13.23 -3.54
C LEU A 169 23.70 -14.68 -4.06
N ALA A 170 22.78 -15.02 -4.97
CA ALA A 170 22.75 -16.35 -5.57
C ALA A 170 24.01 -16.62 -6.41
N GLU A 171 24.49 -15.64 -7.18
CA GLU A 171 25.73 -15.74 -7.95
C GLU A 171 26.98 -15.87 -7.05
N PHE A 172 27.09 -15.07 -5.98
CA PHE A 172 28.21 -15.20 -5.03
C PHE A 172 28.24 -16.57 -4.35
N ALA A 173 27.08 -17.16 -4.08
CA ALA A 173 26.99 -18.51 -3.55
C ALA A 173 27.53 -19.59 -4.52
N LEU A 174 27.50 -19.35 -5.84
CA LEU A 174 28.02 -20.28 -6.86
C LEU A 174 29.56 -20.34 -6.90
N TYR A 175 30.25 -19.29 -6.43
CA TYR A 175 31.72 -19.24 -6.49
C TYR A 175 32.44 -19.95 -5.33
N ASN A 176 31.72 -20.69 -4.47
CA ASN A 176 32.28 -21.44 -3.33
C ASN A 176 33.26 -20.61 -2.46
N ILE A 177 33.05 -19.29 -2.40
CA ILE A 177 33.82 -18.44 -1.51
C ILE A 177 33.45 -18.88 -0.09
N PRO A 178 34.38 -19.36 0.75
CA PRO A 178 34.04 -19.94 2.04
C PRO A 178 33.33 -18.90 2.91
N PHE A 179 32.03 -19.13 3.11
CA PHE A 179 31.07 -18.23 3.77
C PHE A 179 31.25 -18.20 5.31
N HIS A 180 32.40 -18.62 5.85
CA HIS A 180 32.57 -18.84 7.30
C HIS A 180 33.08 -17.64 8.09
N VAL A 181 33.31 -16.46 7.48
CA VAL A 181 34.07 -15.37 8.15
C VAL A 181 33.28 -14.07 8.36
N LEU A 182 32.13 -13.86 7.70
CA LEU A 182 31.38 -12.59 7.66
C LEU A 182 29.88 -12.60 7.23
N PRO A 183 29.29 -13.62 6.57
CA PRO A 183 28.03 -13.44 5.84
C PRO A 183 26.73 -13.45 6.65
N ASP A 184 26.66 -14.17 7.77
CA ASP A 184 25.41 -14.17 8.57
C ASP A 184 25.12 -12.77 9.09
N PHE A 185 26.17 -12.03 9.46
CA PHE A 185 26.05 -10.64 9.86
C PHE A 185 25.74 -9.72 8.68
N SER A 186 26.38 -9.88 7.52
CA SER A 186 26.11 -9.00 6.37
C SER A 186 24.73 -9.21 5.75
N VAL A 187 24.23 -10.45 5.71
CA VAL A 187 22.87 -10.80 5.27
C VAL A 187 21.86 -10.25 6.26
N LEU A 188 22.08 -10.45 7.56
CA LEU A 188 21.23 -9.90 8.61
C LEU A 188 21.20 -8.36 8.54
N VAL A 189 22.36 -7.71 8.42
CA VAL A 189 22.47 -6.25 8.28
C VAL A 189 21.76 -5.76 7.02
N SER A 190 21.93 -6.44 5.89
CA SER A 190 21.24 -6.08 4.64
C SER A 190 19.73 -6.25 4.74
N PHE A 191 19.26 -7.30 5.42
CA PHE A 191 17.84 -7.51 5.72
C PHE A 191 17.29 -6.43 6.65
N ILE A 192 18.03 -6.06 7.70
CA ILE A 192 17.68 -4.95 8.60
C ILE A 192 17.61 -3.64 7.82
N ILE A 193 18.61 -3.33 7.00
CA ILE A 193 18.62 -2.13 6.15
C ILE A 193 17.42 -2.13 5.22
N TYR A 194 17.09 -3.25 4.59
CA TYR A 194 15.91 -3.37 3.74
C TYR A 194 14.61 -3.07 4.50
N ILE A 195 14.43 -3.65 5.69
CA ILE A 195 13.27 -3.35 6.55
C ILE A 195 13.23 -1.87 6.91
N LEU A 196 14.38 -1.28 7.28
CA LEU A 196 14.47 0.13 7.63
C LEU A 196 14.13 1.04 6.46
N VAL A 197 14.55 0.70 5.24
CA VAL A 197 14.19 1.44 4.01
C VAL A 197 12.69 1.35 3.75
N MET A 198 12.10 0.16 3.85
CA MET A 198 10.65 -0.03 3.68
C MET A 198 9.85 0.71 4.76
N PHE A 199 10.35 0.70 6.00
CA PHE A 199 9.74 1.42 7.11
C PHE A 199 9.87 2.94 6.95
N ALA A 200 11.03 3.43 6.51
CA ALA A 200 11.24 4.83 6.19
C ALA A 200 10.31 5.30 5.07
N ASP A 201 10.09 4.47 4.04
CA ASP A 201 9.16 4.75 2.95
C ASP A 201 7.70 4.83 3.45
N LEU A 202 7.32 3.95 4.39
CA LEU A 202 6.03 4.02 5.07
C LEU A 202 5.89 5.30 5.92
N LEU A 203 6.91 5.63 6.72
CA LEU A 203 6.93 6.85 7.53
C LEU A 203 6.86 8.11 6.65
N PHE A 204 7.53 8.10 5.50
CA PHE A 204 7.48 9.20 4.55
C PHE A 204 6.05 9.48 4.07
N SER A 205 5.25 8.43 3.88
CA SER A 205 3.84 8.59 3.52
C SER A 205 3.00 9.26 4.60
N LEU A 206 3.41 9.21 5.88
CA LEU A 206 2.75 9.95 6.95
C LEU A 206 3.09 11.44 6.94
N SER A 207 4.21 11.83 6.31
CA SER A 207 4.65 13.24 6.24
C SER A 207 4.30 13.93 4.91
N SER A 208 3.91 13.18 3.89
CA SER A 208 3.51 13.73 2.58
C SER A 208 2.08 14.27 2.60
N ASP A 209 1.84 15.43 1.98
CA ASP A 209 0.50 16.05 1.85
C ASP A 209 -0.51 15.15 1.15
N LYS A 210 -0.06 14.46 0.09
CA LYS A 210 -0.87 13.48 -0.66
C LYS A 210 -0.70 12.04 -0.14
N ARG A 211 -0.07 11.89 1.03
CA ARG A 211 0.29 10.61 1.66
C ARG A 211 1.02 9.66 0.70
N GLN A 212 1.85 10.22 -0.17
CA GLN A 212 2.64 9.47 -1.14
C GLN A 212 3.87 8.89 -0.45
N THR A 213 4.18 7.62 -0.71
CA THR A 213 5.48 7.04 -0.40
C THR A 213 6.56 7.61 -1.31
N VAL A 214 7.84 7.36 -1.02
CA VAL A 214 8.96 7.77 -1.87
C VAL A 214 8.81 7.15 -3.26
N HIS A 215 8.45 5.87 -3.35
CA HIS A 215 8.22 5.21 -4.64
C HIS A 215 7.04 5.79 -5.42
N ASP A 216 5.99 6.25 -4.73
CA ASP A 216 4.84 6.91 -5.36
C ASP A 216 5.24 8.28 -5.94
N ILE A 217 6.07 9.05 -5.23
CA ILE A 217 6.59 10.35 -5.71
C ILE A 217 7.48 10.16 -6.93
N LEU A 218 8.40 9.21 -6.88
CA LEU A 218 9.28 8.89 -8.01
C LEU A 218 8.47 8.49 -9.25
N ALA A 219 7.39 7.74 -9.06
CA ALA A 219 6.48 7.31 -10.11
C ALA A 219 5.45 8.37 -10.52
N LYS A 220 5.32 9.48 -9.78
CA LYS A 220 4.23 10.46 -9.93
C LYS A 220 2.84 9.82 -9.82
N THR A 221 2.67 8.92 -8.87
CA THR A 221 1.40 8.21 -8.60
C THR A 221 0.91 8.48 -7.19
N VAL A 222 -0.38 8.24 -6.94
CA VAL A 222 -0.98 8.33 -5.61
C VAL A 222 -1.93 7.16 -5.41
N VAL A 223 -2.07 6.69 -4.17
CA VAL A 223 -3.06 5.66 -3.81
C VAL A 223 -4.28 6.37 -3.23
N MET A 224 -5.45 6.06 -3.79
CA MET A 224 -6.73 6.64 -3.39
C MET A 224 -7.77 5.56 -3.14
N ARG A 225 -8.87 5.91 -2.46
CA ARG A 225 -10.01 5.01 -2.30
C ARG A 225 -10.65 4.75 -3.67
N LYS A 226 -11.13 3.53 -3.87
CA LYS A 226 -11.99 3.19 -4.99
C LYS A 226 -13.41 3.62 -4.63
N GLU A 227 -13.95 4.53 -5.41
CA GLU A 227 -15.40 4.83 -5.45
C GLU A 227 -16.16 3.63 -6.02
#